data_AF-A0A8T5ZCZ6-F1
#
_entry.id   AF-A0A8T5ZCZ6-F1
#
_cell.length_a   1.000
_cell.length_b   1.000
_cell.length_c   1.000
_cell.angle_alpha   90.00
_cell.angle_beta   90.00
_cell.angle_gamma   90.00
#
_symmetry.space_group_name_H-M   'P 1'
#
loop_
_entity.id
_entity.type
_entity.pdbx_description
1 polymer ?
#
loop_
_entity_poly.entity_id
_entity_poly.type
_entity_poly.pdbx_seq_one_letter_code
_entity_poly.pdbx_strand_id
1 'polypeptide(L)'
;VVDAPKAASFIMPSIIDRSPLMVAVSSGGTSPVLARLLREKLESLLPLHLGQVAKYAGQLRGRVKQQFATMGERRRFWEKLFVNDRLAQSLANNDQKAITETTEQLINEPLDHRGEVVLVGAGPGDAGLLTLKGLQQIQQADVVVYDRLVSDDIMNLVRRDADRVFVGKRAGYHCVPQEEINQILLREAQKGKRVVRLKGGDPFIFGRGGEELETLCNAGIPFSVVPGITAASGCSAYSGIPLTHRDYAQSVRLITGHLKTGGELDWENLAAEKQTLVFYMGLNQAATIQQKLIEHGMPGEMPVAIVENGTAVMQRVIDGTLTQLGELAQQMNSPSLIIIGRVVGLRDKLNWFSNH
;
A
#
# COMPACT_ATOMS: atom_id res chain seq x y z
N VAL A 1 -1.65 -43.29 2.17
CA VAL A 1 -0.35 -43.26 1.46
C VAL A 1 -0.26 -41.93 0.74
N VAL A 2 0.75 -41.11 1.03
CA VAL A 2 0.90 -39.77 0.43
C VAL A 2 0.91 -39.85 -1.10
N ASP A 3 1.49 -40.92 -1.64
CA ASP A 3 1.67 -41.14 -3.08
C ASP A 3 0.54 -41.98 -3.72
N ALA A 4 -0.40 -42.47 -2.90
CA ALA A 4 -1.57 -43.22 -3.37
C ALA A 4 -2.83 -42.76 -2.60
N PRO A 5 -3.34 -41.55 -2.91
CA PRO A 5 -4.48 -40.95 -2.20
C PRO A 5 -5.77 -41.79 -2.28
N LYS A 6 -5.91 -42.62 -3.33
CA LYS A 6 -7.04 -43.57 -3.48
C LYS A 6 -6.88 -44.88 -2.70
N ALA A 7 -5.69 -45.17 -2.17
CA ALA A 7 -5.39 -46.38 -1.40
C ALA A 7 -5.42 -46.14 0.12
N ALA A 8 -5.87 -44.96 0.56
CA ALA A 8 -5.99 -44.57 1.96
C ALA A 8 -7.45 -44.38 2.35
N SER A 9 -7.75 -44.48 3.65
CA SER A 9 -9.08 -44.22 4.21
C SER A 9 -9.47 -42.73 4.21
N PHE A 10 -8.49 -41.82 4.05
CA PHE A 10 -8.72 -40.38 3.91
C PHE A 10 -7.58 -39.70 3.13
N ILE A 11 -7.89 -38.54 2.54
CA ILE A 11 -6.94 -37.68 1.85
C ILE A 11 -6.72 -36.43 2.72
N MET A 12 -5.45 -36.11 2.99
CA MET A 12 -5.11 -34.89 3.71
C MET A 12 -5.38 -33.66 2.82
N PRO A 13 -6.28 -32.74 3.21
CA PRO A 13 -6.54 -31.54 2.44
C PRO A 13 -5.40 -30.51 2.57
N SER A 14 -5.39 -29.54 1.68
CA SER A 14 -4.68 -28.28 1.90
C SER A 14 -5.42 -27.47 2.96
N ILE A 15 -4.78 -27.16 4.08
CA ILE A 15 -5.40 -26.48 5.22
C ILE A 15 -4.95 -25.02 5.28
N ILE A 16 -5.91 -24.12 5.54
CA ILE A 16 -5.70 -22.74 5.96
C ILE A 16 -6.19 -22.63 7.40
N ASP A 17 -5.28 -22.27 8.29
CA ASP A 17 -5.56 -22.22 9.73
C ASP A 17 -5.74 -20.77 10.20
N ARG A 18 -6.92 -20.49 10.77
CA ARG A 18 -7.28 -19.27 11.51
C ARG A 18 -8.01 -19.68 12.79
N SER A 19 -7.49 -20.70 13.49
CA SER A 19 -8.16 -21.38 14.60
C SER A 19 -8.87 -20.41 15.57
N PRO A 20 -10.15 -20.66 15.91
CA PRO A 20 -10.91 -21.88 15.64
C PRO A 20 -11.51 -21.98 14.23
N LEU A 21 -11.38 -20.95 13.39
CA LEU A 21 -11.80 -21.01 11.99
C LEU A 21 -10.77 -21.79 11.17
N MET A 22 -11.21 -22.81 10.45
CA MET A 22 -10.34 -23.56 9.54
C MET A 22 -11.01 -23.69 8.18
N VAL A 23 -10.20 -23.60 7.12
CA VAL A 23 -10.64 -23.88 5.76
C VAL A 23 -9.79 -25.01 5.20
N ALA A 24 -10.44 -26.02 4.63
CA ALA A 24 -9.78 -27.17 4.01
C ALA A 24 -10.16 -27.24 2.53
N VAL A 25 -9.16 -27.36 1.66
CA VAL A 25 -9.34 -27.50 0.21
C VAL A 25 -8.78 -28.85 -0.23
N SER A 26 -9.59 -29.65 -0.90
CA SER A 26 -9.17 -30.93 -1.48
C SER A 26 -9.81 -31.13 -2.85
N SER A 27 -9.05 -31.72 -3.76
CA SER A 27 -9.52 -32.21 -5.06
C SER A 27 -9.66 -33.73 -5.08
N GLY A 28 -9.64 -34.40 -3.91
CA GLY A 28 -9.65 -35.87 -3.87
C GLY A 28 -8.41 -36.50 -4.51
N GLY A 29 -7.29 -35.77 -4.54
CA GLY A 29 -6.03 -36.22 -5.13
C GLY A 29 -5.93 -36.06 -6.65
N THR A 30 -6.97 -35.57 -7.34
CA THR A 30 -6.93 -35.41 -8.82
C THR A 30 -6.10 -34.21 -9.25
N SER A 31 -6.11 -33.13 -8.46
CA SER A 31 -5.51 -31.85 -8.84
C SER A 31 -4.82 -31.22 -7.62
N PRO A 32 -3.72 -31.81 -7.11
CA PRO A 32 -3.03 -31.29 -5.92
C PRO A 32 -2.47 -29.88 -6.14
N VAL A 33 -2.04 -29.56 -7.36
CA VAL A 33 -1.56 -28.22 -7.74
C VAL A 33 -2.68 -27.19 -7.64
N LEU A 34 -3.90 -27.52 -8.11
CA LEU A 34 -5.05 -26.62 -8.00
C LEU A 34 -5.43 -26.37 -6.53
N ALA A 35 -5.42 -27.40 -5.69
CA ALA A 35 -5.67 -27.25 -4.27
C ALA A 35 -4.65 -26.32 -3.60
N ARG A 36 -3.37 -26.41 -3.99
CA ARG A 36 -2.32 -25.48 -3.53
C ARG A 36 -2.55 -24.04 -3.98
N LEU A 37 -2.93 -23.82 -5.25
CA LEU A 37 -3.24 -22.49 -5.79
C LEU A 37 -4.45 -21.85 -5.11
N LEU A 38 -5.49 -22.63 -4.83
CA LEU A 38 -6.65 -22.17 -4.07
C LEU A 38 -6.28 -21.85 -2.62
N ARG A 39 -5.44 -22.68 -1.99
CA ARG A 39 -4.93 -22.42 -0.64
C ARG A 39 -4.20 -21.08 -0.58
N GLU A 40 -3.32 -20.81 -1.53
CA GLU A 40 -2.58 -19.55 -1.63
C GLU A 40 -3.50 -18.34 -1.77
N LYS A 41 -4.54 -18.43 -2.60
CA LYS A 41 -5.56 -17.39 -2.73
C LYS A 41 -6.34 -17.18 -1.42
N LEU A 42 -6.78 -18.26 -0.77
CA LEU A 42 -7.53 -18.16 0.49
C LEU A 42 -6.68 -17.59 1.63
N GLU A 43 -5.40 -17.94 1.70
CA GLU A 43 -4.45 -17.34 2.66
C GLU A 43 -4.36 -15.82 2.49
N SER A 44 -4.36 -15.32 1.25
CA SER A 44 -4.33 -13.87 0.97
C SER A 44 -5.63 -13.15 1.38
N LEU A 45 -6.77 -13.84 1.32
CA LEU A 45 -8.09 -13.27 1.58
C LEU A 45 -8.46 -13.27 3.07
N LEU A 46 -8.00 -14.27 3.83
CA LEU A 46 -8.35 -14.44 5.23
C LEU A 46 -7.37 -13.68 6.15
N PRO A 47 -7.81 -12.62 6.87
CA PRO A 47 -6.94 -11.89 7.78
C PRO A 47 -6.31 -12.80 8.83
N LEU A 48 -5.06 -12.52 9.21
CA LEU A 48 -4.27 -13.37 10.10
C LEU A 48 -4.95 -13.59 11.46
N HIS A 49 -5.56 -12.55 12.01
CA HIS A 49 -6.14 -12.55 13.37
C HIS A 49 -7.64 -12.90 13.40
N LEU A 50 -8.20 -13.38 12.29
CA LEU A 50 -9.64 -13.70 12.20
C LEU A 50 -10.09 -14.74 13.24
N GLY A 51 -9.21 -15.68 13.60
CA GLY A 51 -9.47 -16.67 14.65
C GLY A 51 -9.69 -16.06 16.05
N GLN A 52 -8.99 -14.97 16.37
CA GLN A 52 -9.16 -14.28 17.65
C GLN A 52 -10.53 -13.61 17.72
N VAL A 53 -10.96 -12.96 16.63
CA VAL A 53 -12.29 -12.38 16.51
C VAL A 53 -13.37 -13.47 16.59
N ALA A 54 -13.18 -14.62 15.94
CA ALA A 54 -14.08 -15.75 16.00
C ALA A 54 -14.25 -16.31 17.43
N LYS A 55 -13.14 -16.45 18.17
CA LYS A 55 -13.17 -16.88 19.58
C LYS A 55 -13.89 -15.85 20.46
N TYR A 56 -13.60 -14.56 20.25
CA TYR A 56 -14.21 -13.47 21.01
C TYR A 56 -15.72 -13.32 20.73
N ALA A 57 -16.14 -13.53 19.48
CA ALA A 57 -17.56 -13.54 19.08
C ALA A 57 -18.39 -14.56 19.88
N GLY A 58 -17.81 -15.70 20.25
CA GLY A 58 -18.45 -16.69 21.12
C GLY A 58 -18.83 -16.13 22.49
N GLN A 59 -18.00 -15.25 23.05
CA GLN A 59 -18.23 -14.60 24.35
C GLN A 59 -19.32 -13.52 24.29
N LEU A 60 -19.41 -12.80 23.16
CA LEU A 60 -20.39 -11.73 22.97
C LEU A 60 -21.80 -12.20 22.62
N ARG A 61 -21.97 -13.49 22.28
CA ARG A 61 -23.22 -14.02 21.72
C ARG A 61 -24.45 -13.78 22.59
N GLY A 62 -24.32 -13.92 23.91
CA GLY A 62 -25.41 -13.68 24.86
C GLY A 62 -25.85 -12.21 24.86
N ARG A 63 -24.87 -11.31 24.92
CA ARG A 63 -25.09 -9.86 24.95
C ARG A 63 -25.69 -9.34 23.64
N VAL A 64 -25.21 -9.81 22.49
CA VAL A 64 -25.75 -9.47 21.16
C VAL A 64 -27.21 -9.91 21.03
N LYS A 65 -27.58 -11.07 21.58
CA LYS A 65 -28.97 -11.55 21.58
C LYS A 65 -29.90 -10.70 22.46
N GLN A 66 -29.37 -10.12 23.54
CA GLN A 66 -30.14 -9.23 24.41
C GLN A 66 -30.32 -7.85 23.78
N GLN A 67 -29.28 -7.33 23.11
CA GLN A 67 -29.33 -6.00 22.49
C GLN A 67 -30.15 -5.95 21.19
N PHE A 68 -30.01 -6.97 20.33
CA PHE A 68 -30.62 -6.98 18.99
C PHE A 68 -31.69 -8.06 18.91
N ALA A 69 -32.96 -7.63 18.84
CA ALA A 69 -34.11 -8.53 18.86
C ALA A 69 -34.24 -9.36 17.57
N THR A 70 -34.05 -8.73 16.41
CA THR A 70 -34.29 -9.40 15.12
C THR A 70 -33.08 -10.22 14.68
N MET A 71 -33.32 -11.23 13.83
CA MET A 71 -32.23 -12.01 13.23
C MET A 71 -31.42 -11.18 12.22
N GLY A 72 -32.08 -10.23 11.53
CA GLY A 72 -31.45 -9.32 10.57
C GLY A 72 -30.43 -8.40 11.24
N GLU A 73 -30.79 -7.76 12.36
CA GLU A 73 -29.89 -6.90 13.14
C GLU A 73 -28.68 -7.66 13.67
N ARG A 74 -28.90 -8.85 14.23
CA ARG A 74 -27.82 -9.72 14.72
C ARG A 74 -26.86 -10.11 13.60
N ARG A 75 -27.38 -10.44 12.42
CA ARG A 75 -26.55 -10.74 11.24
C ARG A 75 -25.70 -9.52 10.84
N ARG A 76 -26.29 -8.33 10.73
CA ARG A 76 -25.58 -7.09 10.38
C ARG A 76 -24.51 -6.71 11.41
N PHE A 77 -24.77 -6.96 12.70
CA PHE A 77 -23.78 -6.81 13.76
C PHE A 77 -22.59 -7.76 13.56
N TRP A 78 -22.83 -9.05 13.32
CA TRP A 78 -21.74 -10.00 13.09
C TRP A 78 -20.92 -9.68 11.85
N GLU A 79 -21.59 -9.26 10.77
CA GLU A 79 -20.92 -8.75 9.58
C GLU A 79 -20.03 -7.54 9.92
N LYS A 80 -20.48 -6.60 10.77
CA LYS A 80 -19.69 -5.45 11.23
C LYS A 80 -18.50 -5.89 12.11
N LEU A 81 -18.71 -6.87 12.99
CA LEU A 81 -17.70 -7.34 13.94
C LEU A 81 -16.57 -8.14 13.25
N PHE A 82 -16.89 -9.05 12.34
CA PHE A 82 -15.89 -9.91 11.69
C PHE A 82 -15.00 -9.17 10.70
N VAL A 83 -15.40 -7.99 10.24
CA VAL A 83 -14.60 -7.13 9.36
C VAL A 83 -13.90 -6.00 10.11
N ASN A 84 -14.08 -5.90 11.42
CA ASN A 84 -13.47 -4.82 12.21
C ASN A 84 -12.00 -5.12 12.51
N ASP A 85 -11.11 -4.56 11.69
CA ASP A 85 -9.67 -4.80 11.79
C ASP A 85 -9.05 -4.21 13.06
N ARG A 86 -9.62 -3.11 13.59
CA ARG A 86 -9.16 -2.51 14.85
C ARG A 86 -9.38 -3.45 16.02
N LEU A 87 -10.57 -4.06 16.13
CA LEU A 87 -10.86 -5.07 17.15
C LEU A 87 -9.95 -6.29 16.99
N ALA A 88 -9.76 -6.77 15.76
CA ALA A 88 -8.85 -7.88 15.48
C ALA A 88 -7.41 -7.58 15.93
N GLN A 89 -6.93 -6.36 15.65
CA GLN A 89 -5.60 -5.91 16.06
C GLN A 89 -5.49 -5.71 17.58
N SER A 90 -6.49 -5.11 18.23
CA SER A 90 -6.50 -4.94 19.69
C SER A 90 -6.52 -6.29 20.42
N LEU A 91 -7.27 -7.28 19.89
CA LEU A 91 -7.23 -8.66 20.37
C LEU A 91 -5.84 -9.28 20.20
N ALA A 92 -5.19 -9.09 19.06
CA ALA A 92 -3.85 -9.60 18.80
C ALA A 92 -2.79 -8.97 19.71
N ASN A 93 -2.95 -7.68 20.01
CA ASN A 93 -2.06 -6.91 20.87
C ASN A 93 -2.34 -7.11 22.37
N ASN A 94 -3.39 -7.85 22.75
CA ASN A 94 -3.88 -7.99 24.12
C ASN A 94 -4.20 -6.65 24.82
N ASP A 95 -4.63 -5.64 24.06
CA ASP A 95 -4.99 -4.33 24.60
C ASP A 95 -6.42 -4.35 25.15
N GLN A 96 -6.57 -4.73 26.42
CA GLN A 96 -7.89 -4.88 27.07
C GLN A 96 -8.73 -3.60 27.06
N LYS A 97 -8.08 -2.44 27.15
CA LYS A 97 -8.77 -1.16 27.12
C LYS A 97 -9.36 -0.92 25.74
N ALA A 98 -8.55 -1.04 24.69
CA ALA A 98 -9.02 -0.85 23.32
C ALA A 98 -10.05 -1.91 22.89
N ILE A 99 -9.92 -3.17 23.35
CA ILE A 99 -10.91 -4.23 23.11
C ILE A 99 -12.26 -3.82 23.71
N THR A 100 -12.28 -3.38 24.96
CA THR A 100 -13.51 -2.99 25.66
C THR A 100 -14.14 -1.79 24.99
N GLU A 101 -13.38 -0.72 24.76
CA GLU A 101 -13.86 0.51 24.10
C GLU A 101 -14.45 0.22 22.71
N THR A 102 -13.73 -0.53 21.88
CA THR A 102 -14.19 -0.88 20.52
C THR A 102 -15.43 -1.77 20.56
N THR A 103 -15.51 -2.69 21.53
CA THR A 103 -16.69 -3.57 21.69
C THR A 103 -17.93 -2.79 22.13
N GLU A 104 -17.79 -1.90 23.10
CA GLU A 104 -18.89 -1.02 23.52
C GLU A 104 -19.35 -0.13 22.37
N GLN A 105 -18.41 0.44 21.62
CA GLN A 105 -18.71 1.24 20.44
C GLN A 105 -19.50 0.42 19.39
N LEU A 106 -19.06 -0.81 19.09
CA LEU A 106 -19.73 -1.68 18.12
C LEU A 106 -21.16 -2.06 18.52
N ILE A 107 -21.42 -2.23 19.81
CA ILE A 107 -22.74 -2.62 20.33
C ILE A 107 -23.70 -1.41 20.39
N ASN A 108 -23.19 -0.23 20.74
CA ASN A 108 -24.01 0.96 21.01
C ASN A 108 -24.22 1.85 19.78
N GLU A 109 -23.32 1.82 18.80
CA GLU A 109 -23.51 2.56 17.55
C GLU A 109 -24.64 1.98 16.69
N PRO A 110 -25.29 2.82 15.86
CA PRO A 110 -26.20 2.34 14.83
C PRO A 110 -25.53 1.24 14.00
N LEU A 111 -26.25 0.14 13.75
CA LEU A 111 -25.74 -1.01 12.98
C LEU A 111 -25.26 -0.63 11.57
N ASP A 112 -25.81 0.46 11.04
CA ASP A 112 -25.52 1.03 9.72
C ASP A 112 -24.33 2.00 9.75
N HIS A 113 -23.86 2.41 10.93
CA HIS A 113 -22.66 3.23 11.07
C HIS A 113 -21.43 2.32 11.13
N ARG A 114 -20.65 2.27 10.04
CA ARG A 114 -19.32 1.62 9.96
C ARG A 114 -18.24 2.62 9.55
N GLY A 115 -18.44 3.88 9.93
CA GLY A 115 -17.62 5.01 9.50
C GLY A 115 -16.18 4.87 9.96
N GLU A 116 -15.29 4.49 9.06
CA GLU A 116 -13.85 4.45 9.30
C GLU A 116 -13.10 4.82 8.02
N VAL A 117 -11.87 5.30 8.18
CA VAL A 117 -11.00 5.60 7.05
C VAL A 117 -9.73 4.76 7.11
N VAL A 118 -9.40 4.11 6.02
CA VAL A 118 -8.14 3.35 5.92
C VAL A 118 -7.29 3.91 4.79
N LEU A 119 -6.12 4.44 5.13
CA LEU A 119 -5.11 4.84 4.14
C LEU A 119 -4.35 3.59 3.70
N VAL A 120 -4.36 3.31 2.39
CA VAL A 120 -3.73 2.12 1.82
C VAL A 120 -2.70 2.54 0.78
N GLY A 121 -1.46 2.11 0.97
CA GLY A 121 -0.42 2.21 -0.05
C GLY A 121 -0.63 1.18 -1.16
N ALA A 122 -0.84 1.66 -2.38
CA ALA A 122 -1.10 0.84 -3.56
C ALA A 122 0.13 0.12 -4.09
N GLY A 123 1.33 0.56 -3.68
CA GLY A 123 2.56 0.23 -4.39
C GLY A 123 2.79 1.14 -5.60
N PRO A 124 3.92 0.96 -6.31
CA PRO A 124 4.36 1.84 -7.39
C PRO A 124 3.69 1.59 -8.75
N GLY A 125 2.96 0.48 -8.91
CA GLY A 125 2.26 0.15 -10.15
C GLY A 125 1.79 -1.29 -10.19
N ASP A 126 2.71 -2.25 -10.05
CA ASP A 126 2.40 -3.67 -10.10
C ASP A 126 1.41 -4.08 -8.98
N ALA A 127 0.30 -4.71 -9.39
CA ALA A 127 -0.72 -5.22 -8.47
C ALA A 127 -0.19 -6.32 -7.53
N GLY A 128 0.85 -7.05 -7.93
CA GLY A 128 1.54 -8.03 -7.10
C GLY A 128 2.31 -7.42 -5.92
N LEU A 129 2.55 -6.10 -5.92
CA LEU A 129 3.20 -5.38 -4.82
C LEU A 129 2.20 -4.81 -3.80
N LEU A 130 0.90 -4.98 -4.04
CA LEU A 130 -0.11 -4.66 -3.03
C LEU A 130 0.04 -5.59 -1.83
N THR A 131 0.05 -5.02 -0.63
CA THR A 131 0.12 -5.84 0.59
C THR A 131 -1.16 -6.66 0.76
N LEU A 132 -1.05 -7.83 1.40
CA LEU A 132 -2.22 -8.67 1.70
C LEU A 132 -3.29 -7.90 2.48
N LYS A 133 -2.87 -7.12 3.48
CA LYS A 133 -3.78 -6.25 4.25
C LYS A 133 -4.42 -5.21 3.33
N GLY A 134 -3.66 -4.58 2.43
CA GLY A 134 -4.20 -3.61 1.46
C GLY A 134 -5.28 -4.23 0.57
N LEU A 135 -5.04 -5.43 0.03
CA LEU A 135 -6.02 -6.19 -0.75
C LEU A 135 -7.30 -6.47 0.06
N GLN A 136 -7.14 -6.88 1.32
CA GLN A 136 -8.28 -7.13 2.22
C GLN A 136 -9.09 -5.85 2.46
N GLN A 137 -8.44 -4.70 2.64
CA GLN A 137 -9.12 -3.41 2.85
C GLN A 137 -9.95 -2.99 1.63
N ILE A 138 -9.39 -3.08 0.42
CA ILE A 138 -10.09 -2.64 -0.80
C ILE A 138 -11.27 -3.54 -1.19
N GLN A 139 -11.27 -4.79 -0.72
CA GLN A 139 -12.39 -5.71 -0.88
C GLN A 139 -13.53 -5.45 0.10
N GLN A 140 -13.23 -4.83 1.24
CA GLN A 140 -14.21 -4.49 2.29
C GLN A 140 -14.75 -3.06 2.18
N ALA A 141 -14.08 -2.20 1.38
CA ALA A 141 -14.42 -0.79 1.22
C ALA A 141 -15.83 -0.57 0.64
N ASP A 142 -16.54 0.40 1.20
CA ASP A 142 -17.78 0.94 0.61
C ASP A 142 -17.49 2.05 -0.39
N VAL A 143 -16.47 2.86 -0.11
CA VAL A 143 -15.99 3.91 -1.00
C VAL A 143 -14.47 3.82 -1.11
N VAL A 144 -13.96 3.88 -2.33
CA VAL A 144 -12.53 3.99 -2.61
C VAL A 144 -12.23 5.35 -3.20
N VAL A 145 -11.46 6.16 -2.46
CA VAL A 145 -10.94 7.45 -2.90
C VAL A 145 -9.52 7.27 -3.39
N TYR A 146 -9.28 7.46 -4.69
CA TYR A 146 -7.99 7.15 -5.34
C TYR A 146 -7.51 8.30 -6.22
N ASP A 147 -6.19 8.36 -6.43
CA ASP A 147 -5.55 9.34 -7.31
C ASP A 147 -4.92 8.69 -8.53
N ARG A 148 -4.34 9.52 -9.41
CA ARG A 148 -3.79 9.11 -10.70
C ARG A 148 -2.63 8.11 -10.59
N LEU A 149 -1.92 8.07 -9.46
CA LEU A 149 -0.74 7.20 -9.30
C LEU A 149 -1.11 5.76 -8.95
N VAL A 150 -2.39 5.48 -8.74
CA VAL A 150 -2.92 4.14 -8.58
C VAL A 150 -3.12 3.51 -9.95
N SER A 151 -2.56 2.32 -10.16
CA SER A 151 -2.68 1.61 -11.43
C SER A 151 -4.09 1.03 -11.65
N ASP A 152 -4.47 0.88 -12.91
CA ASP A 152 -5.71 0.24 -13.29
C ASP A 152 -5.78 -1.22 -12.82
N ASP A 153 -4.63 -1.92 -12.79
CA ASP A 153 -4.53 -3.29 -12.28
C ASP A 153 -4.92 -3.40 -10.80
N ILE A 154 -4.53 -2.43 -9.97
CA ILE A 154 -4.98 -2.34 -8.57
C ILE A 154 -6.48 -2.01 -8.50
N MET A 155 -6.96 -1.08 -9.32
CA MET A 155 -8.37 -0.69 -9.35
C MET A 155 -9.30 -1.83 -9.78
N ASN A 156 -8.79 -2.80 -10.55
CA ASN A 156 -9.52 -4.02 -10.91
C ASN A 156 -9.71 -4.98 -9.72
N LEU A 157 -8.92 -4.86 -8.64
CA LEU A 157 -9.04 -5.66 -7.42
C LEU A 157 -10.04 -5.07 -6.41
N VAL A 158 -10.45 -3.82 -6.60
CA VAL A 158 -11.45 -3.15 -5.75
C VAL A 158 -12.80 -3.86 -5.85
N ARG A 159 -13.53 -3.93 -4.72
CA ARG A 159 -14.89 -4.47 -4.67
C ARG A 159 -15.76 -3.89 -5.80
N ARG A 160 -16.47 -4.75 -6.53
CA ARG A 160 -17.27 -4.34 -7.70
C ARG A 160 -18.34 -3.30 -7.38
N ASP A 161 -18.97 -3.44 -6.21
CA ASP A 161 -20.07 -2.58 -5.75
C ASP A 161 -19.61 -1.45 -4.82
N ALA A 162 -18.31 -1.13 -4.80
CA ALA A 162 -17.81 0.03 -4.06
C ALA A 162 -17.88 1.30 -4.92
N ASP A 163 -18.32 2.40 -4.31
CA ASP A 163 -18.27 3.71 -4.96
C ASP A 163 -16.80 4.11 -5.19
N ARG A 164 -16.49 4.66 -6.38
CA ARG A 164 -15.12 5.06 -6.74
C ARG A 164 -15.06 6.58 -6.91
N VAL A 165 -14.20 7.24 -6.14
CA VAL A 165 -14.02 8.68 -6.18
C VAL A 165 -12.60 9.00 -6.64
N PHE A 166 -12.47 9.53 -7.84
CA PHE A 166 -11.19 9.96 -8.40
C PHE A 166 -10.86 11.38 -7.95
N VAL A 167 -9.70 11.57 -7.30
CA VAL A 167 -9.23 12.88 -6.80
C VAL A 167 -7.92 13.35 -7.45
N GLY A 168 -7.45 12.66 -8.50
CA GLY A 168 -6.23 13.01 -9.22
C GLY A 168 -6.38 14.17 -10.21
N LYS A 169 -5.26 14.70 -10.70
CA LYS A 169 -5.24 15.63 -11.83
C LYS A 169 -5.53 14.86 -13.13
N ARG A 170 -6.59 15.22 -13.85
CA ARG A 170 -6.86 14.74 -15.22
C ARG A 170 -6.69 15.92 -16.18
N ALA A 171 -6.12 15.71 -17.35
CA ALA A 171 -6.05 16.74 -18.38
C ALA A 171 -7.49 17.24 -18.67
N GLY A 172 -7.74 18.53 -18.47
CA GLY A 172 -9.07 19.16 -18.61
C GLY A 172 -9.91 19.29 -17.33
N TYR A 173 -9.45 18.78 -16.17
CA TYR A 173 -10.13 18.94 -14.88
C TYR A 173 -9.28 19.74 -13.89
N HIS A 174 -9.91 20.66 -13.17
CA HIS A 174 -9.28 21.44 -12.11
C HIS A 174 -8.72 20.51 -11.01
N CYS A 175 -7.53 20.82 -10.50
CA CYS A 175 -6.92 20.09 -9.40
C CYS A 175 -7.84 20.15 -8.18
N VAL A 176 -8.29 18.99 -7.68
CA VAL A 176 -9.00 18.91 -6.40
C VAL A 176 -8.03 19.41 -5.32
N PRO A 177 -8.34 20.49 -4.60
CA PRO A 177 -7.51 20.96 -3.51
C PRO A 177 -7.39 19.89 -2.43
N GLN A 178 -6.25 19.83 -1.73
CA GLN A 178 -6.05 18.82 -0.67
C GLN A 178 -7.14 18.88 0.39
N GLU A 179 -7.57 20.09 0.76
CA GLU A 179 -8.64 20.26 1.74
C GLU A 179 -9.94 19.61 1.29
N GLU A 180 -10.28 19.68 0.00
CA GLU A 180 -11.48 19.04 -0.52
C GLU A 180 -11.38 17.50 -0.45
N ILE A 181 -10.19 16.93 -0.69
CA ILE A 181 -9.93 15.49 -0.49
C ILE A 181 -10.16 15.11 0.97
N ASN A 182 -9.61 15.89 1.90
CA ASN A 182 -9.78 15.66 3.34
C ASN A 182 -11.27 15.69 3.73
N GLN A 183 -12.02 16.65 3.19
CA GLN A 183 -13.47 16.76 3.41
C GLN A 183 -14.28 15.62 2.79
N ILE A 184 -13.86 15.07 1.64
CA ILE A 184 -14.50 13.89 1.05
C ILE A 184 -14.35 12.68 1.99
N LEU A 185 -13.13 12.42 2.47
CA LEU A 185 -12.85 11.32 3.40
C LEU A 185 -13.69 11.44 4.67
N LEU A 186 -13.67 12.64 5.27
CA LEU A 186 -14.44 12.93 6.48
C LEU A 186 -15.95 12.73 6.26
N ARG A 187 -16.50 13.31 5.19
CA ARG A 187 -17.94 13.27 4.89
C ARG A 187 -18.44 11.85 4.62
N GLU A 188 -17.71 11.07 3.83
CA GLU A 188 -18.13 9.69 3.54
C GLU A 188 -18.03 8.80 4.79
N ALA A 189 -17.01 9.00 5.63
CA ALA A 189 -16.92 8.29 6.92
C ALA A 189 -18.04 8.70 7.88
N GLN A 190 -18.40 9.99 7.95
CA GLN A 190 -19.52 10.48 8.78
C GLN A 190 -20.87 9.92 8.36
N LYS A 191 -21.05 9.61 7.06
CA LYS A 191 -22.22 8.87 6.54
C LYS A 191 -22.24 7.40 6.98
N GLY A 192 -21.24 6.94 7.74
CA GLY A 192 -21.14 5.57 8.22
C GLY A 192 -20.52 4.61 7.22
N LYS A 193 -19.92 5.10 6.12
CA LYS A 193 -19.28 4.24 5.12
C LYS A 193 -17.86 3.86 5.54
N ARG A 194 -17.43 2.65 5.15
CA ARG A 194 -16.01 2.28 5.23
C ARG A 194 -15.26 2.86 4.05
N VAL A 195 -14.43 3.86 4.30
CA VAL A 195 -13.70 4.61 3.27
C VAL A 195 -12.27 4.10 3.17
N VAL A 196 -11.82 3.76 1.97
CA VAL A 196 -10.40 3.48 1.69
C VAL A 196 -9.81 4.63 0.88
N ARG A 197 -8.80 5.30 1.43
CA ARG A 197 -7.98 6.27 0.71
C ARG A 197 -6.78 5.55 0.12
N LEU A 198 -6.87 5.24 -1.17
CA LEU A 198 -5.87 4.47 -1.89
C LEU A 198 -4.87 5.42 -2.56
N LYS A 199 -3.59 5.28 -2.21
CA LYS A 199 -2.52 6.22 -2.55
C LYS A 199 -1.40 5.48 -3.28
N GLY A 200 -0.89 6.05 -4.37
CA GLY A 200 0.27 5.48 -5.07
C GLY A 200 1.50 5.41 -4.17
N GLY A 201 2.24 4.31 -4.23
CA GLY A 201 3.41 4.05 -3.39
C GLY A 201 3.03 3.78 -1.94
N ASP A 202 3.60 4.58 -1.03
CA ASP A 202 3.36 4.51 0.41
C ASP A 202 2.61 5.78 0.92
N PRO A 203 1.63 5.65 1.84
CA PRO A 203 0.84 6.79 2.30
C PRO A 203 1.65 7.93 2.95
N PHE A 204 2.78 7.62 3.58
CA PHE A 204 3.57 8.56 4.39
C PHE A 204 4.88 9.00 3.74
N ILE A 205 5.28 8.39 2.62
CA ILE A 205 6.45 8.84 1.85
C ILE A 205 5.98 9.77 0.73
N PHE A 206 6.09 11.08 0.95
CA PHE A 206 5.66 12.15 0.03
C PHE A 206 4.20 12.07 -0.43
N GLY A 207 3.37 11.27 0.22
CA GLY A 207 1.97 11.06 -0.13
C GLY A 207 0.98 12.03 0.54
N ARG A 208 1.43 12.88 1.47
CA ARG A 208 0.58 13.77 2.28
C ARG A 208 -0.46 13.04 3.15
N GLY A 209 -0.24 11.76 3.47
CA GLY A 209 -1.17 10.98 4.30
C GLY A 209 -1.36 11.55 5.71
N GLY A 210 -0.35 12.24 6.27
CA GLY A 210 -0.46 12.88 7.59
C GLY A 210 -1.53 13.97 7.62
N GLU A 211 -1.55 14.87 6.63
CA GLU A 211 -2.54 15.94 6.51
C GLU A 211 -3.97 15.39 6.43
N GLU A 212 -4.17 14.30 5.68
CA GLU A 212 -5.47 13.63 5.53
C GLU A 212 -5.97 13.05 6.88
N LEU A 213 -5.07 12.50 7.69
CA LEU A 213 -5.41 11.89 8.99
C LEU A 213 -5.63 12.90 10.11
N GLU A 214 -4.91 14.03 10.10
CA GLU A 214 -5.10 15.10 11.09
C GLU A 214 -6.55 15.62 11.07
N THR A 215 -7.13 15.82 9.88
CA THR A 215 -8.53 16.21 9.73
C THR A 215 -9.50 15.19 10.36
N LEU A 216 -9.22 13.89 10.19
CA LEU A 216 -10.05 12.81 10.73
C LEU A 216 -9.92 12.69 12.25
N CYS A 217 -8.71 12.87 12.77
CA CYS A 217 -8.44 12.89 14.20
C CYS A 217 -9.25 13.99 14.90
N ASN A 218 -9.27 15.20 14.32
CA ASN A 218 -10.04 16.33 14.86
C ASN A 218 -11.55 16.09 14.87
N ALA A 219 -12.05 15.24 13.95
CA ALA A 219 -13.46 14.89 13.85
C ALA A 219 -13.84 13.60 14.62
N GLY A 220 -12.89 12.96 15.31
CA GLY A 220 -13.12 11.72 16.05
C GLY A 220 -13.44 10.51 15.16
N ILE A 221 -13.07 10.55 13.87
CA ILE A 221 -13.28 9.42 12.96
C ILE A 221 -12.16 8.38 13.17
N PRO A 222 -12.49 7.10 13.40
CA PRO A 222 -11.49 6.07 13.52
C PRO A 222 -10.77 5.88 12.18
N PHE A 223 -9.44 5.77 12.23
CA PHE A 223 -8.63 5.53 11.06
C PHE A 223 -7.51 4.51 11.31
N SER A 224 -7.02 3.92 10.22
CA SER A 224 -5.81 3.11 10.23
C SER A 224 -5.00 3.30 8.95
N VAL A 225 -3.74 2.86 8.98
CA VAL A 225 -2.81 2.97 7.85
C VAL A 225 -2.26 1.59 7.51
N VAL A 226 -2.29 1.27 6.22
CA VAL A 226 -1.63 0.11 5.63
C VAL A 226 -0.48 0.64 4.77
N PRO A 227 0.78 0.43 5.17
CA PRO A 227 1.93 0.88 4.39
C PRO A 227 1.98 0.15 3.04
N GLY A 228 2.59 0.81 2.07
CA GLY A 228 2.78 0.28 0.73
C GLY A 228 4.25 0.19 0.34
N ILE A 229 4.53 -0.53 -0.75
CA ILE A 229 5.88 -0.48 -1.34
C ILE A 229 6.06 0.90 -1.95
N THR A 230 6.99 1.69 -1.40
CA THR A 230 7.29 3.02 -1.95
C THR A 230 8.01 2.92 -3.30
N ALA A 231 7.91 3.98 -4.11
CA ALA A 231 8.47 4.00 -5.46
C ALA A 231 9.99 3.73 -5.46
N ALA A 232 10.75 4.21 -4.47
CA ALA A 232 12.18 3.94 -4.37
C ALA A 232 12.48 2.44 -4.25
N SER A 233 11.75 1.72 -3.38
CA SER A 233 11.93 0.28 -3.22
C SER A 233 11.55 -0.49 -4.47
N GLY A 234 10.42 -0.16 -5.10
CA GLY A 234 9.98 -0.80 -6.34
C GLY A 234 10.93 -0.55 -7.49
N CYS A 235 11.25 0.72 -7.78
CA CYS A 235 12.17 1.08 -8.86
C CYS A 235 13.56 0.48 -8.63
N SER A 236 14.06 0.48 -7.40
CA SER A 236 15.35 -0.15 -7.06
C SER A 236 15.37 -1.64 -7.42
N ALA A 237 14.37 -2.39 -6.95
CA ALA A 237 14.30 -3.83 -7.19
C ALA A 237 14.12 -4.16 -8.68
N TYR A 238 13.25 -3.44 -9.39
CA TYR A 238 12.89 -3.73 -10.78
C TYR A 238 13.84 -3.11 -11.82
N SER A 239 14.74 -2.21 -11.44
CA SER A 239 15.76 -1.66 -12.34
C SER A 239 17.13 -2.34 -12.22
N GLY A 240 17.30 -3.25 -11.26
CA GLY A 240 18.60 -3.85 -10.93
C GLY A 240 19.55 -2.89 -10.20
N ILE A 241 19.03 -1.81 -9.61
CA ILE A 241 19.82 -0.79 -8.90
C ILE A 241 19.51 -0.87 -7.40
N PRO A 242 20.25 -1.64 -6.60
CA PRO A 242 20.02 -1.71 -5.16
C PRO A 242 20.33 -0.35 -4.52
N LEU A 243 19.46 0.13 -3.61
CA LEU A 243 19.68 1.43 -2.96
C LEU A 243 20.91 1.45 -2.05
N THR A 244 21.33 0.28 -1.55
CA THR A 244 22.54 0.12 -0.74
C THR A 244 23.42 -0.99 -1.29
N HIS A 245 24.73 -0.82 -1.14
CA HIS A 245 25.72 -1.86 -1.39
C HIS A 245 26.90 -1.56 -0.47
N ARG A 246 27.50 -2.60 0.14
CA ARG A 246 28.51 -2.45 1.22
C ARG A 246 29.64 -1.50 0.85
N ASP A 247 30.08 -1.57 -0.41
CA ASP A 247 31.23 -0.78 -0.90
C ASP A 247 30.84 0.60 -1.45
N TYR A 248 29.55 0.89 -1.66
CA TYR A 248 29.11 2.07 -2.42
C TYR A 248 28.29 3.08 -1.62
N ALA A 249 27.37 2.63 -0.76
CA ALA A 249 26.47 3.55 -0.06
C ALA A 249 26.19 3.06 1.37
N GLN A 250 26.43 3.95 2.33
CA GLN A 250 26.12 3.74 3.75
C GLN A 250 24.79 4.38 4.16
N SER A 251 24.26 5.28 3.32
CA SER A 251 22.98 5.93 3.52
C SER A 251 22.17 6.00 2.23
N VAL A 252 20.86 6.04 2.39
CA VAL A 252 19.88 6.27 1.31
C VAL A 252 19.09 7.50 1.68
N ARG A 253 18.94 8.42 0.74
CA ARG A 253 18.16 9.64 0.96
C ARG A 253 17.02 9.74 -0.04
N LEU A 254 15.80 9.80 0.49
CA LEU A 254 14.60 10.05 -0.29
C LEU A 254 14.30 11.55 -0.24
N ILE A 255 14.23 12.19 -1.40
CA ILE A 255 14.16 13.66 -1.52
C ILE A 255 13.00 14.01 -2.45
N THR A 256 12.31 15.12 -2.19
CA THR A 256 11.35 15.70 -3.14
C THR A 256 12.03 16.80 -3.96
N GLY A 257 11.95 16.71 -5.29
CA GLY A 257 12.38 17.77 -6.20
C GLY A 257 11.41 18.96 -6.24
N HIS A 258 10.18 18.77 -5.74
CA HIS A 258 9.20 19.84 -5.59
C HIS A 258 9.13 20.26 -4.12
N LEU A 259 9.76 21.40 -3.81
CA LEU A 259 9.65 22.05 -2.50
C LEU A 259 8.33 22.83 -2.42
N LYS A 260 7.68 22.79 -1.26
CA LYS A 260 6.61 23.73 -0.94
C LYS A 260 7.22 25.14 -0.98
N THR A 261 6.58 26.06 -1.69
CA THR A 261 7.01 27.45 -1.94
C THR A 261 7.80 28.05 -0.76
N GLY A 262 9.11 28.29 -0.95
CA GLY A 262 9.96 29.05 -0.03
C GLY A 262 11.14 28.31 0.60
N GLY A 263 11.27 26.99 0.45
CA GLY A 263 12.46 26.24 0.91
C GLY A 263 13.50 26.05 -0.20
N GLU A 264 14.78 26.04 0.14
CA GLU A 264 15.86 25.56 -0.73
C GLU A 264 16.36 24.18 -0.24
N LEU A 265 16.83 23.34 -1.16
CA LEU A 265 17.49 22.09 -0.79
C LEU A 265 18.90 22.39 -0.27
N ASP A 266 19.33 21.63 0.73
CA ASP A 266 20.71 21.66 1.23
C ASP A 266 21.63 20.91 0.26
N TRP A 267 22.06 21.61 -0.79
CA TRP A 267 22.86 21.03 -1.88
C TRP A 267 24.24 20.54 -1.43
N GLU A 268 24.86 21.21 -0.48
CA GLU A 268 26.14 20.79 0.10
C GLU A 268 25.99 19.42 0.77
N ASN A 269 24.94 19.25 1.57
CA ASN A 269 24.68 17.99 2.25
C ASN A 269 24.26 16.86 1.29
N LEU A 270 23.63 17.21 0.16
CA LEU A 270 23.29 16.26 -0.91
C LEU A 270 24.51 15.83 -1.73
N ALA A 271 25.51 16.69 -1.89
CA ALA A 271 26.73 16.38 -2.64
C ALA A 271 27.71 15.43 -1.91
N ALA A 272 27.44 15.13 -0.64
CA ALA A 272 28.27 14.25 0.17
C ALA A 272 28.46 12.84 -0.44
N GLU A 273 29.67 12.30 -0.33
CA GLU A 273 30.02 10.99 -0.86
C GLU A 273 29.35 9.83 -0.08
N LYS A 274 29.38 8.62 -0.68
CA LYS A 274 28.92 7.35 -0.09
C LYS A 274 27.43 7.33 0.30
N GLN A 275 26.61 8.04 -0.46
CA GLN A 275 25.15 8.04 -0.34
C GLN A 275 24.50 7.65 -1.67
N THR A 276 23.30 7.09 -1.59
CA THR A 276 22.40 6.95 -2.74
C THR A 276 21.28 7.98 -2.60
N LEU A 277 21.20 8.91 -3.55
CA LEU A 277 20.13 9.90 -3.60
C LEU A 277 18.99 9.40 -4.47
N VAL A 278 17.76 9.51 -4.00
CA VAL A 278 16.55 9.16 -4.75
C VAL A 278 15.60 10.35 -4.76
N PHE A 279 15.47 11.01 -5.90
CA PHE A 279 14.61 12.16 -6.08
C PHE A 279 13.23 11.76 -6.61
N TYR A 280 12.22 12.06 -5.81
CA TYR A 280 10.80 12.03 -6.15
C TYR A 280 10.39 13.33 -6.79
N MET A 281 9.51 13.28 -7.80
CA MET A 281 8.97 14.48 -8.46
C MET A 281 10.06 15.44 -8.98
N GLY A 282 11.27 14.93 -9.28
CA GLY A 282 12.44 15.74 -9.64
C GLY A 282 12.65 15.92 -11.14
N LEU A 283 11.84 15.30 -11.99
CA LEU A 283 12.07 15.28 -13.44
C LEU A 283 12.13 16.70 -14.04
N ASN A 284 11.22 17.58 -13.63
CA ASN A 284 11.20 18.98 -14.09
C ASN A 284 12.40 19.80 -13.57
N GLN A 285 13.04 19.37 -12.48
CA GLN A 285 14.19 20.03 -11.87
C GLN A 285 15.51 19.32 -12.20
N ALA A 286 15.52 18.33 -13.10
CA ALA A 286 16.69 17.48 -13.35
C ALA A 286 17.93 18.29 -13.77
N ALA A 287 17.78 19.29 -14.63
CA ALA A 287 18.87 20.18 -15.04
C ALA A 287 19.40 21.02 -13.87
N THR A 288 18.52 21.51 -12.99
CA THR A 288 18.90 22.25 -11.79
C THR A 288 19.61 21.35 -10.77
N ILE A 289 19.12 20.12 -10.57
CA ILE A 289 19.74 19.11 -9.71
C ILE A 289 21.14 18.80 -10.21
N GLN A 290 21.31 18.56 -11.51
CA GLN A 290 22.61 18.35 -12.15
C GLN A 290 23.57 19.50 -11.85
N GLN A 291 23.17 20.73 -12.18
CA GLN A 291 24.02 21.90 -12.01
C GLN A 291 24.42 22.07 -10.54
N LYS A 292 23.45 22.02 -9.62
CA LYS A 292 23.70 22.25 -8.20
C LYS A 292 24.57 21.18 -7.56
N LEU A 293 24.38 19.91 -7.89
CA LEU A 293 25.23 18.84 -7.33
C LEU A 293 26.68 18.96 -7.81
N ILE A 294 26.91 19.31 -9.08
CA ILE A 294 28.26 19.54 -9.62
C ILE A 294 28.90 20.77 -8.98
N GLU A 295 28.15 21.88 -8.83
CA GLU A 295 28.61 23.11 -8.15
C GLU A 295 29.09 22.83 -6.72
N HIS A 296 28.47 21.88 -6.02
CA HIS A 296 28.80 21.53 -4.63
C HIS A 296 29.77 20.34 -4.51
N GLY A 297 30.45 19.97 -5.60
CA GLY A 297 31.57 19.04 -5.58
C GLY A 297 31.25 17.58 -5.89
N MET A 298 30.01 17.24 -6.29
CA MET A 298 29.73 15.89 -6.79
C MET A 298 30.40 15.67 -8.16
N PRO A 299 31.14 14.58 -8.37
CA PRO A 299 31.79 14.31 -9.66
C PRO A 299 30.78 14.21 -10.80
N GLY A 300 31.07 14.87 -11.93
CA GLY A 300 30.19 14.83 -13.12
C GLY A 300 30.04 13.43 -13.72
N GLU A 301 31.00 12.54 -13.48
CA GLU A 301 30.97 11.12 -13.86
C GLU A 301 30.13 10.25 -12.91
N MET A 302 29.55 10.82 -11.85
CA MET A 302 28.72 10.05 -10.91
C MET A 302 27.58 9.35 -11.67
N PRO A 303 27.43 8.02 -11.52
CA PRO A 303 26.36 7.30 -12.19
C PRO A 303 24.97 7.77 -11.77
N VAL A 304 24.09 7.95 -12.75
CA VAL A 304 22.69 8.32 -12.56
C VAL A 304 21.77 7.40 -13.37
N ALA A 305 20.56 7.19 -12.87
CA ALA A 305 19.50 6.51 -13.60
C ALA A 305 18.17 7.21 -13.39
N ILE A 306 17.31 7.17 -14.41
CA ILE A 306 15.92 7.58 -14.33
C ILE A 306 15.04 6.36 -14.60
N VAL A 307 14.14 6.06 -13.66
CA VAL A 307 13.19 4.96 -13.76
C VAL A 307 11.78 5.56 -13.91
N GLU A 308 11.19 5.43 -15.09
CA GLU A 308 9.80 5.80 -15.39
C GLU A 308 8.88 4.58 -15.25
N ASN A 309 7.68 4.80 -14.70
CA ASN A 309 6.66 3.76 -14.49
C ASN A 309 7.23 2.49 -13.84
N GLY A 310 8.05 2.66 -12.79
CA GLY A 310 8.72 1.54 -12.12
C GLY A 310 7.75 0.42 -11.73
N THR A 311 8.18 -0.82 -11.92
CA THR A 311 7.41 -2.08 -11.70
C THR A 311 6.31 -2.36 -12.71
N ALA A 312 5.83 -1.37 -13.46
CA ALA A 312 4.81 -1.58 -14.47
C ALA A 312 5.36 -2.32 -15.70
N VAL A 313 4.47 -2.92 -16.48
CA VAL A 313 4.83 -3.57 -17.76
C VAL A 313 5.36 -2.61 -18.82
N MET A 314 5.27 -1.30 -18.59
CA MET A 314 5.80 -0.23 -19.44
C MET A 314 6.98 0.49 -18.76
N GLN A 315 7.64 -0.16 -17.80
CA GLN A 315 8.80 0.40 -17.11
C GLN A 315 9.89 0.74 -18.13
N ARG A 316 10.36 1.98 -18.06
CA ARG A 316 11.52 2.43 -18.84
C ARG A 316 12.60 2.90 -17.90
N VAL A 317 13.83 2.47 -18.17
CA VAL A 317 14.99 2.88 -17.41
C VAL A 317 16.09 3.33 -18.37
N ILE A 318 16.58 4.53 -18.12
CA ILE A 318 17.74 5.12 -18.77
C ILE A 318 18.79 5.44 -17.72
N ASP A 319 20.06 5.26 -18.06
CA ASP A 319 21.18 5.48 -17.17
C ASP A 319 22.33 6.17 -17.92
N GLY A 320 23.24 6.77 -17.16
CA GLY A 320 24.35 7.56 -17.67
C GLY A 320 25.11 8.22 -16.54
N THR A 321 25.69 9.40 -16.80
CA THR A 321 26.44 10.18 -15.82
C THR A 321 25.69 11.43 -15.38
N LEU A 322 26.09 12.02 -14.25
CA LEU A 322 25.48 13.23 -13.70
C LEU A 322 25.51 14.39 -14.70
N THR A 323 26.55 14.52 -15.52
CA THR A 323 26.63 15.50 -16.61
C THR A 323 25.55 15.36 -17.69
N GLN A 324 24.94 14.18 -17.81
CA GLN A 324 23.90 13.86 -18.80
C GLN A 324 22.48 13.92 -18.21
N LEU A 325 22.34 14.12 -16.89
CA LEU A 325 21.06 13.98 -16.19
C LEU A 325 19.93 14.84 -16.79
N GLY A 326 20.22 16.10 -17.12
CA GLY A 326 19.25 17.01 -17.73
C GLY A 326 18.77 16.57 -19.10
N GLU A 327 19.66 16.01 -19.93
CA GLU A 327 19.35 15.50 -21.27
C GLU A 327 18.56 14.18 -21.18
N LEU A 328 18.97 13.28 -20.29
CA LEU A 328 18.27 12.03 -20.01
C LEU A 328 16.83 12.32 -19.55
N ALA A 329 16.64 13.29 -18.66
CA ALA A 329 15.32 13.65 -18.14
C ALA A 329 14.32 14.11 -19.21
N GLN A 330 14.78 14.75 -20.28
CA GLN A 330 13.91 15.17 -21.40
C GLN A 330 13.32 14.00 -22.18
N GLN A 331 13.93 12.82 -22.07
CA GLN A 331 13.49 11.62 -22.77
C GLN A 331 12.43 10.84 -21.99
N MET A 332 12.13 11.22 -20.75
CA MET A 332 11.29 10.47 -19.83
C MET A 332 10.03 11.25 -19.48
N ASN A 333 8.98 10.56 -19.05
CA ASN A 333 7.78 11.20 -18.52
C ASN A 333 7.55 10.86 -17.05
N SER A 334 6.60 11.58 -16.43
CA SER A 334 6.14 11.30 -15.07
C SER A 334 5.04 10.23 -15.07
N PRO A 335 4.98 9.34 -14.07
CA PRO A 335 5.82 9.30 -12.87
C PRO A 335 7.19 8.66 -13.10
N SER A 336 8.24 9.32 -12.61
CA SER A 336 9.61 8.82 -12.64
C SER A 336 10.39 9.15 -11.38
N LEU A 337 11.42 8.35 -11.12
CA LEU A 337 12.41 8.55 -10.07
C LEU A 337 13.81 8.75 -10.66
N ILE A 338 14.55 9.69 -10.10
CA ILE A 338 15.98 9.87 -10.40
C ILE A 338 16.78 9.24 -9.27
N ILE A 339 17.70 8.34 -9.60
CA ILE A 339 18.61 7.68 -8.66
C ILE A 339 20.03 8.14 -9.00
N ILE A 340 20.74 8.68 -8.02
CA ILE A 340 22.12 9.17 -8.17
C ILE A 340 23.01 8.45 -7.16
N GLY A 341 24.07 7.81 -7.64
CA GLY A 341 25.04 7.13 -6.79
C GLY A 341 25.72 5.95 -7.48
N ARG A 342 26.87 5.53 -6.94
CA ARG A 342 27.70 4.46 -7.53
C ARG A 342 26.97 3.12 -7.67
N VAL A 343 25.90 2.90 -6.91
CA VAL A 343 25.05 1.70 -7.01
C VAL A 343 24.38 1.53 -8.37
N VAL A 344 24.20 2.61 -9.15
CA VAL A 344 23.62 2.53 -10.50
C VAL A 344 24.46 1.63 -11.41
N GLY A 345 25.79 1.63 -11.26
CA GLY A 345 26.68 0.76 -12.04
C GLY A 345 26.49 -0.75 -11.80
N LEU A 346 25.70 -1.15 -10.80
CA LEU A 346 25.36 -2.57 -10.58
C LEU A 346 24.28 -3.08 -11.53
N ARG A 347 23.54 -2.17 -12.20
CA ARG A 347 22.48 -2.50 -13.15
C ARG A 347 22.92 -3.45 -14.24
N ASP A 348 24.13 -3.27 -14.80
CA ASP A 348 24.68 -4.13 -15.85
C ASP A 348 24.74 -5.61 -15.45
N LYS A 349 24.86 -5.90 -14.15
CA LYS A 349 24.96 -7.26 -13.61
C LYS A 349 23.63 -7.76 -13.05
N LEU A 350 22.79 -6.86 -12.56
CA LEU A 350 21.60 -7.20 -11.77
C LEU A 350 20.28 -6.95 -12.49
N ASN A 351 20.30 -6.37 -13.70
CA ASN A 351 19.07 -6.17 -14.47
C ASN A 351 18.41 -7.52 -14.81
N TRP A 352 17.19 -7.70 -14.33
CA TRP A 352 16.42 -8.94 -14.52
C TRP A 352 15.01 -8.68 -15.11
N PHE A 353 14.54 -7.44 -15.07
CA PHE A 353 13.23 -7.04 -15.57
C PHE A 353 13.33 -6.46 -16.99
N SER A 354 12.23 -6.50 -17.74
CA SER A 354 12.20 -5.95 -19.10
C SER A 354 12.35 -4.43 -19.09
N ASN A 355 12.98 -3.89 -20.14
CA ASN A 355 13.11 -2.46 -20.37
C ASN A 355 12.35 -2.10 -21.66
N HIS A 356 11.57 -1.02 -21.62
CA HIS A 356 10.66 -0.62 -22.70
C HIS A 356 11.05 0.71 -23.33
#